data_AF-A0A7Y2NXG6-F1
#
_entry.id   AF-A0A7Y2NXG6-F1
#
_cell.length_a   1.000
_cell.length_b   1.000
_cell.length_c   1.000
_cell.angle_alpha   90.00
_cell.angle_beta   90.00
_cell.angle_gamma   90.00
#
_symmetry.space_group_name_H-M   'P 1'
#
loop_
_entity.id
_entity.type
_entity.pdbx_description
1 polymer ?
#
loop_
_entity_poly.entity_id
_entity_poly.type
_entity_poly.pdbx_seq_one_letter_code
_entity_poly.pdbx_strand_id
1 'polypeptide(L)'
;MQRVALCLVAVALVTLGCRPAEPAATDTLAALFSGEGATWVDLSYAYDDRAVFWPTAERFELEVVAAGMTEGGYYYAANNFCMAEHGGTHLDAPVHFSEGRHTADQIPIDRLIGAAVVVDVSDAATSDSDYQVSAADLEAWEAEHGPIPDGAVLLLRTGWGAHWTDPERYLGTALTGPAAVPELHFPGLHPDAARWLVENRRIDALGIDTPSIDYGQSTLYESHRILYAENIPAFENVAALERMPATGAYVVALPMKIAGGSGGPLRIVGVVIDG
;
A
#
# COMPACT_ATOMS: atom_id res chain seq x y z
N MET A 1 36.27 -81.82 16.73
CA MET A 1 35.07 -81.18 16.13
C MET A 1 35.26 -79.68 16.17
N GLN A 2 35.62 -79.10 15.02
CA GLN A 2 36.14 -77.74 14.86
C GLN A 2 34.96 -76.79 14.60
N ARG A 3 34.77 -75.78 15.45
CA ARG A 3 33.71 -74.77 15.30
C ARG A 3 34.22 -73.62 14.42
N VAL A 4 33.53 -73.37 13.31
CA VAL A 4 33.74 -72.25 12.39
C VAL A 4 33.04 -71.01 12.98
N ALA A 5 33.76 -69.91 13.16
CA ALA A 5 33.20 -68.61 13.53
C ALA A 5 32.96 -67.79 12.27
N LEU A 6 31.71 -67.43 12.01
CA LEU A 6 31.26 -66.63 10.87
C LEU A 6 31.34 -65.14 11.25
N CYS A 7 32.25 -64.38 10.64
CA CYS A 7 32.31 -62.92 10.76
C CYS A 7 31.34 -62.30 9.73
N LEU A 8 30.27 -61.67 10.21
CA LEU A 8 29.36 -60.85 9.40
C LEU A 8 29.90 -59.41 9.35
N VAL A 9 30.39 -59.00 8.17
CA VAL A 9 30.71 -57.61 7.88
C VAL A 9 29.44 -56.92 7.38
N ALA A 10 28.88 -56.01 8.16
CA ALA A 10 27.77 -55.16 7.72
C ALA A 10 28.35 -54.00 6.89
N VAL A 11 28.06 -53.99 5.59
CA VAL A 11 28.36 -52.85 4.72
C VAL A 11 27.24 -51.83 4.87
N ALA A 12 27.52 -50.73 5.56
CA ALA A 12 26.62 -49.58 5.60
C ALA A 12 26.73 -48.82 4.25
N LEU A 13 25.72 -48.96 3.39
CA LEU A 13 25.57 -48.08 2.22
C LEU A 13 25.14 -46.70 2.72
N VAL A 14 26.05 -45.74 2.71
CA VAL A 14 25.72 -44.32 2.83
C VAL A 14 25.19 -43.86 1.47
N THR A 15 23.87 -43.77 1.33
CA THR A 15 23.25 -43.11 0.18
C THR A 15 23.44 -41.60 0.32
N LEU A 16 24.46 -41.05 -0.32
CA LEU A 16 24.55 -39.61 -0.58
C LEU A 16 23.40 -39.22 -1.52
N GLY A 17 22.27 -38.80 -0.94
CA GLY A 17 21.20 -38.19 -1.70
C GLY A 17 21.68 -36.83 -2.21
N CYS A 18 21.77 -36.67 -3.54
CA CYS A 18 21.90 -35.35 -4.14
C CYS A 18 20.67 -34.53 -3.79
N ARG A 19 20.81 -33.57 -2.86
CA ARG A 19 19.82 -32.49 -2.73
C ARG A 19 19.96 -31.59 -3.97
N PRO A 20 18.88 -31.25 -4.68
CA PRO A 20 18.95 -30.19 -5.67
C PRO A 20 19.47 -28.92 -4.99
N ALA A 21 20.40 -28.23 -5.65
CA ALA A 21 20.90 -26.96 -5.15
C ALA A 21 19.73 -25.97 -5.09
N GLU A 22 19.56 -25.30 -3.95
CA GLU A 22 18.69 -24.13 -3.89
C GLU A 22 19.16 -23.12 -4.96
N PRO A 23 18.23 -22.54 -5.75
CA PRO A 23 18.61 -21.52 -6.71
C PRO A 23 19.34 -20.38 -5.99
N ALA A 24 20.41 -19.88 -6.59
CA ALA A 24 21.16 -18.77 -6.01
C ALA A 24 20.24 -17.56 -5.89
N ALA A 25 20.32 -16.80 -4.78
CA ALA A 25 19.44 -15.65 -4.52
C ALA A 25 19.40 -14.61 -5.66
N THR A 26 20.46 -14.56 -6.50
CA THR A 26 20.53 -13.72 -7.70
C THR A 26 19.58 -14.17 -8.80
N ASP A 27 19.35 -15.48 -8.96
CA ASP A 27 18.43 -16.04 -9.95
C ASP A 27 16.97 -15.77 -9.54
N THR A 28 16.69 -15.71 -8.23
CA THR A 28 15.35 -15.45 -7.68
C THR A 28 14.92 -13.99 -7.84
N LEU A 29 15.83 -13.03 -7.62
CA LEU A 29 15.54 -11.61 -7.87
C LEU A 29 15.42 -11.32 -9.37
N ALA A 30 16.25 -11.93 -10.21
CA ALA A 30 16.15 -11.76 -11.66
C ALA A 30 14.79 -12.25 -12.19
N ALA A 31 14.31 -13.41 -11.70
CA ALA A 31 13.00 -13.97 -12.03
C ALA A 31 11.84 -13.03 -11.61
N LEU A 32 11.90 -12.49 -10.38
CA LEU A 32 10.93 -11.51 -9.86
C LEU A 32 10.73 -10.29 -10.78
N PHE A 33 11.84 -9.76 -11.32
CA PHE A 33 11.83 -8.56 -12.15
C PHE A 33 11.72 -8.85 -13.66
N SER A 34 11.91 -10.10 -14.10
CA SER A 34 11.64 -10.52 -15.49
C SER A 34 10.18 -10.88 -15.73
N GLY A 35 9.36 -10.94 -14.68
CA GLY A 35 7.96 -11.38 -14.73
C GLY A 35 7.83 -12.91 -14.79
N GLU A 36 8.90 -13.64 -14.52
CA GLU A 36 8.88 -15.10 -14.40
C GLU A 36 8.70 -15.46 -12.92
N GLY A 37 7.51 -15.94 -12.53
CA GLY A 37 7.21 -16.35 -11.16
C GLY A 37 6.73 -15.22 -10.23
N ALA A 38 6.37 -14.07 -10.79
CA ALA A 38 5.66 -13.03 -10.06
C ALA A 38 4.81 -12.16 -10.97
N THR A 39 3.68 -11.70 -10.44
CA THR A 39 2.78 -10.75 -11.10
C THR A 39 2.90 -9.38 -10.44
N TRP A 40 3.21 -8.36 -11.25
CA TRP A 40 3.18 -6.96 -10.83
C TRP A 40 1.77 -6.39 -10.97
N VAL A 41 1.27 -5.78 -9.89
CA VAL A 41 -0.05 -5.15 -9.82
C VAL A 41 0.17 -3.65 -9.67
N ASP A 42 -0.39 -2.87 -10.60
CA ASP A 42 -0.42 -1.41 -10.46
C ASP A 42 -1.51 -1.03 -9.46
N LEU A 43 -1.11 -0.50 -8.30
CA LEU A 43 -2.00 -0.13 -7.20
C LEU A 43 -2.26 1.39 -7.17
N SER A 44 -2.07 2.05 -8.31
CA SER A 44 -2.20 3.50 -8.45
C SER A 44 -3.25 3.88 -9.48
N TYR A 45 -4.04 4.91 -9.18
CA TYR A 45 -4.86 5.60 -10.16
C TYR A 45 -3.99 6.56 -10.99
N ALA A 46 -4.39 6.80 -12.25
CA ALA A 46 -3.75 7.81 -13.07
C ALA A 46 -4.08 9.22 -12.54
N TYR A 47 -3.11 10.14 -12.63
CA TYR A 47 -3.37 11.57 -12.44
C TYR A 47 -3.87 12.15 -13.75
N ASP A 48 -5.14 12.53 -13.75
CA ASP A 48 -5.84 13.18 -14.86
C ASP A 48 -6.90 14.14 -14.31
N ASP A 49 -7.74 14.69 -15.19
CA ASP A 49 -8.82 15.61 -14.84
C ASP A 49 -9.96 14.96 -14.02
N ARG A 50 -9.92 13.63 -13.85
CA ARG A 50 -10.92 12.82 -13.12
C ARG A 50 -10.39 12.29 -11.79
N ALA A 51 -9.08 12.37 -11.56
CA ALA A 51 -8.49 11.96 -10.29
C ALA A 51 -9.18 12.68 -9.13
N VAL A 52 -9.50 11.93 -8.08
CA VAL A 52 -10.17 12.47 -6.90
C VAL A 52 -9.14 13.12 -5.98
N PHE A 53 -9.49 14.30 -5.48
CA PHE A 53 -8.71 15.09 -4.53
C PHE A 53 -9.61 15.44 -3.34
N TRP A 54 -9.00 15.76 -2.21
CA TRP A 54 -9.73 16.29 -1.07
C TRP A 54 -10.56 17.52 -1.49
N PRO A 55 -11.79 17.73 -0.99
CA PRO A 55 -12.70 18.74 -1.56
C PRO A 55 -12.19 20.18 -1.54
N THR A 56 -11.23 20.51 -0.67
CA THR A 56 -10.62 21.85 -0.57
C THR A 56 -9.28 21.98 -1.29
N ALA A 57 -8.77 20.91 -1.90
CA ALA A 57 -7.45 20.88 -2.51
C ALA A 57 -7.49 21.31 -3.98
N GLU A 58 -6.36 21.86 -4.44
CA GLU A 58 -6.12 22.09 -5.86
C GLU A 58 -6.01 20.75 -6.59
N ARG A 59 -6.72 20.62 -7.71
CA ARG A 59 -6.77 19.40 -8.52
C ARG A 59 -5.55 19.28 -9.42
N PHE A 60 -5.42 18.14 -10.09
CA PHE A 60 -4.42 17.95 -11.12
C PHE A 60 -4.71 18.81 -12.35
N GLU A 61 -3.75 19.65 -12.73
CA GLU A 61 -3.76 20.39 -13.99
C GLU A 61 -2.53 20.02 -14.81
N LEU A 62 -2.73 19.78 -16.10
CA LEU A 62 -1.68 19.48 -17.07
C LEU A 62 -1.65 20.56 -18.16
N GLU A 63 -0.57 21.32 -18.21
CA GLU A 63 -0.32 22.32 -19.25
C GLU A 63 0.56 21.71 -20.35
N VAL A 64 0.03 21.60 -21.57
CA VAL A 64 0.81 21.12 -22.71
C VAL A 64 1.77 22.20 -23.18
N VAL A 65 3.08 21.97 -23.00
CA VAL A 65 4.15 22.88 -23.45
C VAL A 65 4.47 22.64 -24.92
N ALA A 66 4.52 21.38 -25.33
CA ALA A 66 4.68 20.97 -26.72
C ALA A 66 4.08 19.59 -26.95
N ALA A 67 3.51 19.36 -28.13
CA ALA A 67 3.06 18.03 -28.57
C ALA A 67 3.02 18.00 -30.11
N GLY A 68 4.13 17.68 -30.75
CA GLY A 68 4.17 17.65 -32.21
C GLY A 68 5.54 17.44 -32.83
N MET A 69 5.56 17.38 -34.17
CA MET A 69 6.79 17.34 -34.95
C MET A 69 7.53 18.67 -34.87
N THR A 70 8.81 18.62 -34.52
CA THR A 70 9.70 19.78 -34.51
C THR A 70 10.25 20.07 -35.91
N GLU A 71 10.75 21.28 -36.13
CA GLU A 71 11.46 21.64 -37.37
C GLU A 71 12.70 20.77 -37.61
N GLY A 72 13.26 20.17 -36.56
CA GLY A 72 14.38 19.21 -36.62
C GLY A 72 13.99 17.81 -37.10
N GLY A 73 12.71 17.56 -37.41
CA GLY A 73 12.25 16.29 -37.98
C GLY A 73 11.98 15.17 -36.97
N TYR A 74 11.86 15.48 -35.67
CA TYR A 74 11.50 14.51 -34.62
C TYR A 74 10.26 14.97 -33.83
N TYR A 75 9.50 14.03 -33.28
CA TYR A 75 8.36 14.31 -32.40
C TYR A 75 8.84 14.71 -31.00
N TYR A 76 8.28 15.77 -30.45
CA TYR A 76 8.55 16.24 -29.10
C TYR A 76 7.24 16.46 -28.36
N ALA A 77 7.14 15.90 -27.16
CA ALA A 77 6.06 16.15 -26.22
C ALA A 77 6.63 16.52 -24.85
N ALA A 78 6.09 17.58 -24.27
CA ALA A 78 6.45 18.05 -22.94
C ALA A 78 5.25 18.77 -22.33
N ASN A 79 5.07 18.60 -21.01
CA ASN A 79 3.99 19.22 -20.26
C ASN A 79 4.55 19.77 -18.94
N ASN A 80 3.94 20.83 -18.43
CA ASN A 80 4.01 21.18 -17.00
C ASN A 80 2.79 20.58 -16.30
N PHE A 81 2.88 20.37 -14.99
CA PHE A 81 1.72 20.03 -14.19
C PHE A 81 1.77 20.70 -12.81
N CYS A 82 0.61 20.88 -12.20
CA CYS A 82 0.47 21.26 -10.80
C CYS A 82 -0.66 20.46 -10.14
N MET A 83 -0.56 20.24 -8.83
CA MET A 83 -1.56 19.57 -8.00
C MET A 83 -1.25 19.82 -6.52
N ALA A 84 -2.22 19.60 -5.64
CA ALA A 84 -1.94 19.46 -4.21
C ALA A 84 -1.13 18.20 -3.89
N GLU A 85 -0.43 18.18 -2.75
CA GLU A 85 0.31 16.98 -2.29
C GLU A 85 -0.61 15.79 -2.00
N HIS A 86 -1.84 16.08 -1.54
CA HIS A 86 -2.83 15.11 -1.05
C HIS A 86 -3.97 14.94 -2.05
N GLY A 87 -3.79 14.04 -3.02
CA GLY A 87 -4.84 13.65 -3.96
C GLY A 87 -4.34 12.71 -5.04
N GLY A 88 -5.28 12.07 -5.73
CA GLY A 88 -4.97 10.81 -6.42
C GLY A 88 -4.51 9.74 -5.43
N THR A 89 -3.90 8.67 -5.93
CA THR A 89 -3.11 7.77 -5.07
C THR A 89 -1.93 8.55 -4.49
N HIS A 90 -1.78 8.68 -3.18
CA HIS A 90 -0.72 9.54 -2.62
C HIS A 90 -0.15 9.00 -1.31
N LEU A 91 1.03 9.52 -0.97
CA LEU A 91 1.64 9.37 0.35
C LEU A 91 1.17 10.52 1.23
N ASP A 92 0.81 10.19 2.46
CA ASP A 92 0.84 11.10 3.59
C ASP A 92 2.10 10.89 4.43
N ALA A 93 2.87 11.97 4.59
CA ALA A 93 4.03 11.96 5.46
C ALA A 93 3.62 12.26 6.91
N PRO A 94 4.31 11.71 7.93
CA PRO A 94 3.99 11.94 9.33
C PRO A 94 3.88 13.42 9.75
N VAL A 95 4.65 14.32 9.13
CA VAL A 95 4.56 15.77 9.39
C VAL A 95 3.17 16.37 9.13
N HIS A 96 2.35 15.71 8.28
CA HIS A 96 1.01 16.17 7.90
C HIS A 96 0.08 16.40 9.11
N PHE A 97 0.19 15.54 10.14
CA PHE A 97 -0.58 15.67 11.39
C PHE A 97 0.29 15.65 12.67
N SER A 98 1.62 15.59 12.54
CA SER A 98 2.53 15.53 13.69
C SER A 98 3.76 16.41 13.48
N GLU A 99 3.74 17.60 14.09
CA GLU A 99 4.83 18.58 13.98
C GLU A 99 6.18 17.98 14.38
N GLY A 100 7.21 18.20 13.55
CA GLY A 100 8.57 17.72 13.78
C GLY A 100 8.81 16.24 13.45
N ARG A 101 7.80 15.53 12.92
CA ARG A 101 7.95 14.18 12.37
C ARG A 101 8.44 14.21 10.93
N HIS A 102 8.64 13.02 10.34
CA HIS A 102 9.22 12.92 8.99
C HIS A 102 8.38 13.66 7.95
N THR A 103 9.03 14.50 7.15
CA THR A 103 8.53 14.98 5.85
C THR A 103 8.71 13.90 4.78
N ALA A 104 8.05 14.05 3.63
CA ALA A 104 8.05 13.05 2.55
C ALA A 104 9.47 12.63 2.11
N ASP A 105 10.42 13.56 2.05
CA ASP A 105 11.82 13.29 1.69
C ASP A 105 12.67 12.64 2.80
N GLN A 106 12.16 12.63 4.04
CA GLN A 106 12.84 12.12 5.24
C GLN A 106 12.41 10.70 5.63
N ILE A 107 11.30 10.20 5.08
CA ILE A 107 10.84 8.84 5.34
C ILE A 107 11.93 7.85 4.88
N PRO A 108 12.40 6.93 5.74
CA PRO A 108 13.33 5.89 5.34
C PRO A 108 12.74 5.03 4.21
N ILE A 109 13.51 4.85 3.13
CA ILE A 109 13.03 4.21 1.91
C ILE A 109 12.63 2.74 2.11
N ASP A 110 13.25 2.08 3.09
CA ASP A 110 12.95 0.70 3.50
C ASP A 110 11.58 0.58 4.18
N ARG A 111 11.00 1.67 4.70
CA ARG A 111 9.59 1.67 5.17
C ARG A 111 8.56 1.74 4.06
N LEU A 112 9.01 2.08 2.85
CA LEU A 112 8.16 2.24 1.68
C LEU A 112 8.23 1.02 0.74
N ILE A 113 9.03 0.02 1.12
CA ILE A 113 9.27 -1.20 0.35
C ILE A 113 9.28 -2.38 1.32
N GLY A 114 8.30 -3.26 1.25
CA GLY A 114 8.20 -4.33 2.25
C GLY A 114 7.17 -5.38 1.93
N ALA A 115 7.05 -6.35 2.84
CA ALA A 115 5.97 -7.32 2.79
C ALA A 115 4.63 -6.60 2.93
N ALA A 116 3.63 -7.03 2.17
CA ALA A 116 2.29 -6.49 2.21
C ALA A 116 1.34 -7.49 2.87
N VAL A 117 0.48 -6.99 3.75
CA VAL A 117 -0.68 -7.72 4.26
C VAL A 117 -1.95 -6.99 3.87
N VAL A 118 -2.96 -7.72 3.42
CA VAL A 118 -4.25 -7.14 3.02
C VAL A 118 -5.32 -7.60 3.99
N VAL A 119 -5.85 -6.66 4.78
CA VAL A 119 -7.03 -6.87 5.62
C VAL A 119 -8.25 -6.45 4.81
N ASP A 120 -9.03 -7.44 4.38
CA ASP A 120 -10.24 -7.22 3.58
C ASP A 120 -11.47 -7.11 4.49
N VAL A 121 -12.09 -5.94 4.48
CA VAL A 121 -13.34 -5.63 5.18
C VAL A 121 -14.45 -5.23 4.20
N SER A 122 -14.26 -5.53 2.91
CA SER A 122 -15.09 -4.98 1.84
C SER A 122 -16.57 -5.37 1.94
N ASP A 123 -16.89 -6.56 2.45
CA ASP A 123 -18.29 -6.97 2.69
C ASP A 123 -18.99 -6.07 3.72
N ALA A 124 -18.29 -5.68 4.78
CA ALA A 124 -18.84 -4.79 5.82
C ALA A 124 -18.91 -3.34 5.32
N ALA A 125 -17.82 -2.85 4.71
CA ALA A 125 -17.69 -1.48 4.23
C ALA A 125 -18.61 -1.15 3.04
N THR A 126 -18.93 -2.12 2.19
CA THR A 126 -19.92 -1.90 1.11
C THR A 126 -21.36 -1.84 1.62
N SER A 127 -21.63 -2.37 2.82
CA SER A 127 -22.93 -2.31 3.47
C SER A 127 -23.13 -1.06 4.34
N ASP A 128 -22.03 -0.41 4.73
CA ASP A 128 -22.01 0.79 5.57
C ASP A 128 -20.89 1.72 5.09
N SER A 129 -21.27 2.83 4.45
CA SER A 129 -20.32 3.82 3.93
C SER A 129 -19.52 4.52 5.02
N ASP A 130 -19.93 4.46 6.29
CA ASP A 130 -19.20 5.02 7.42
C ASP A 130 -18.54 3.93 8.27
N TYR A 131 -18.37 2.72 7.71
CA TYR A 131 -17.72 1.61 8.38
C TYR A 131 -16.30 1.99 8.83
N GLN A 132 -15.99 1.67 10.08
CA GLN A 132 -14.69 1.93 10.68
C GLN A 132 -14.00 0.62 11.01
N VAL A 133 -12.87 0.36 10.34
CA VAL A 133 -12.02 -0.81 10.58
C VAL A 133 -11.58 -0.79 12.04
N SER A 134 -11.94 -1.83 12.77
CA SER A 134 -11.76 -1.95 14.21
C SER A 134 -10.54 -2.82 14.55
N ALA A 135 -10.10 -2.75 15.81
CA ALA A 135 -9.07 -3.66 16.31
C ALA A 135 -9.53 -5.13 16.21
N ALA A 136 -10.83 -5.40 16.36
CA ALA A 136 -11.37 -6.75 16.23
C ALA A 136 -11.25 -7.30 14.80
N ASP A 137 -11.33 -6.45 13.77
CA ASP A 137 -11.13 -6.87 12.38
C ASP A 137 -9.67 -7.27 12.14
N LEU A 138 -8.72 -6.51 12.71
CA LEU A 138 -7.29 -6.82 12.66
C LEU A 138 -6.98 -8.13 13.40
N GLU A 139 -7.51 -8.30 14.61
CA GLU A 139 -7.34 -9.51 15.41
C GLU A 139 -7.97 -10.75 14.74
N ALA A 140 -9.14 -10.59 14.12
CA ALA A 140 -9.80 -11.67 13.37
C ALA A 140 -8.97 -12.07 12.15
N TRP A 141 -8.43 -11.09 11.42
CA TRP A 141 -7.53 -11.36 10.30
C TRP A 141 -6.29 -12.15 10.74
N GLU A 142 -5.68 -11.77 11.86
CA GLU A 142 -4.50 -12.47 12.39
C GLU A 142 -4.80 -13.87 12.90
N ALA A 143 -6.00 -14.10 13.42
CA ALA A 143 -6.43 -15.43 13.83
C ALA A 143 -6.47 -16.41 12.65
N GLU A 144 -6.70 -15.91 11.43
CA GLU A 144 -6.73 -16.71 10.20
C GLU A 144 -5.36 -16.79 9.51
N HIS A 145 -4.64 -15.67 9.43
CA HIS A 145 -3.44 -15.54 8.58
C HIS A 145 -2.11 -15.57 9.35
N GLY A 146 -2.18 -15.55 10.69
CA GLY A 146 -1.03 -15.33 11.56
C GLY A 146 -0.78 -13.85 11.86
N PRO A 147 0.17 -13.52 12.75
CA PRO A 147 0.43 -12.15 13.15
C PRO A 147 0.92 -11.30 11.97
N ILE A 148 0.48 -10.04 11.93
CA ILE A 148 1.01 -9.02 11.03
C ILE A 148 2.53 -8.93 11.25
N PRO A 149 3.37 -9.16 10.23
CA PRO A 149 4.82 -9.14 10.39
C PRO A 149 5.35 -7.74 10.76
N ASP A 150 6.41 -7.71 11.58
CA ASP A 150 7.19 -6.47 11.78
C ASP A 150 7.74 -5.98 10.42
N GLY A 151 7.62 -4.68 10.15
CA GLY A 151 8.01 -4.05 8.90
C GLY A 151 7.04 -4.27 7.73
N ALA A 152 5.84 -4.80 7.98
CA ALA A 152 4.84 -4.95 6.92
C ALA A 152 4.20 -3.60 6.55
N VAL A 153 3.83 -3.45 5.28
CA VAL A 153 2.83 -2.48 4.84
C VAL A 153 1.46 -3.12 4.99
N LEU A 154 0.64 -2.54 5.86
CA LEU A 154 -0.73 -2.97 6.09
C LEU A 154 -1.67 -2.26 5.11
N LEU A 155 -2.32 -3.01 4.23
CA LEU A 155 -3.30 -2.50 3.28
C LEU A 155 -4.71 -2.86 3.76
N LEU A 156 -5.56 -1.86 3.94
CA LEU A 156 -6.97 -2.01 4.28
C LEU A 156 -7.79 -1.97 2.99
N ARG A 157 -8.39 -3.10 2.63
CA ARG A 157 -9.29 -3.18 1.47
C ARG A 157 -10.73 -3.01 1.95
N THR A 158 -11.32 -1.88 1.60
CA THR A 158 -12.74 -1.58 1.89
C THR A 158 -13.65 -1.82 0.68
N GLY A 159 -13.06 -2.02 -0.51
CA GLY A 159 -13.81 -2.14 -1.76
C GLY A 159 -14.23 -0.79 -2.35
N TRP A 160 -13.88 0.31 -1.70
CA TRP A 160 -14.30 1.66 -2.08
C TRP A 160 -13.74 2.12 -3.42
N GLY A 161 -12.63 1.52 -3.85
CA GLY A 161 -12.05 1.75 -5.17
C GLY A 161 -13.02 1.51 -6.35
N ALA A 162 -14.10 0.74 -6.13
CA ALA A 162 -15.18 0.57 -7.11
C ALA A 162 -15.95 1.88 -7.44
N HIS A 163 -15.87 2.89 -6.58
CA HIS A 163 -16.51 4.20 -6.77
C HIS A 163 -15.58 5.25 -7.38
N TRP A 164 -14.30 4.95 -7.62
CA TRP A 164 -13.29 5.92 -8.06
C TRP A 164 -13.72 6.78 -9.27
N THR A 165 -14.40 6.19 -10.25
CA THR A 165 -14.84 6.89 -11.47
C THR A 165 -16.08 7.77 -11.26
N ASP A 166 -16.67 7.77 -10.07
CA ASP A 166 -17.85 8.54 -9.69
C ASP A 166 -17.53 9.32 -8.39
N PRO A 167 -16.95 10.54 -8.50
CA PRO A 167 -16.50 11.30 -7.35
C PRO A 167 -17.60 11.61 -6.31
N GLU A 168 -18.86 11.75 -6.75
CA GLU A 168 -19.98 11.97 -5.82
C GLU A 168 -20.22 10.74 -4.96
N ARG A 169 -20.17 9.54 -5.53
CA ARG A 169 -20.24 8.29 -4.75
C ARG A 169 -19.00 8.03 -3.93
N TYR A 170 -17.82 8.37 -4.46
CA TYR A 170 -16.55 8.14 -3.79
C TYR A 170 -16.37 9.03 -2.56
N LEU A 171 -16.84 10.28 -2.63
CA LEU A 171 -16.76 11.23 -1.52
C LEU A 171 -18.04 11.27 -0.67
N GLY A 172 -19.16 10.75 -1.16
CA GLY A 172 -20.49 10.89 -0.52
C GLY A 172 -21.20 12.21 -0.84
N THR A 173 -20.57 13.11 -1.58
CA THR A 173 -21.12 14.42 -1.94
C THR A 173 -20.55 14.96 -3.25
N ALA A 174 -21.37 15.70 -4.00
CA ALA A 174 -20.92 16.47 -5.16
C ALA A 174 -20.39 17.86 -4.80
N LEU A 175 -20.50 18.26 -3.52
CA LEU A 175 -20.01 19.56 -3.07
C LEU A 175 -18.48 19.61 -3.16
N THR A 176 -17.98 20.83 -3.31
CA THR A 176 -16.54 21.14 -3.24
C THR A 176 -16.29 22.28 -2.26
N GLY A 177 -15.03 22.47 -1.88
CA GLY A 177 -14.63 23.44 -0.88
C GLY A 177 -15.03 23.04 0.55
N PRO A 178 -14.91 23.96 1.52
CA PRO A 178 -15.09 23.64 2.94
C PRO A 178 -16.48 23.12 3.31
N ALA A 179 -17.51 23.45 2.53
CA ALA A 179 -18.87 22.98 2.75
C ALA A 179 -19.07 21.49 2.44
N ALA A 180 -18.16 20.87 1.68
CA ALA A 180 -18.22 19.45 1.34
C ALA A 180 -17.68 18.56 2.46
N VAL A 181 -16.71 19.05 3.24
CA VAL A 181 -16.04 18.28 4.31
C VAL A 181 -17.02 17.63 5.30
N PRO A 182 -18.04 18.33 5.86
CA PRO A 182 -18.99 17.70 6.76
C PRO A 182 -19.98 16.73 6.07
N GLU A 183 -20.00 16.67 4.74
CA GLU A 183 -20.90 15.80 3.95
C GLU A 183 -20.16 14.57 3.40
N LEU A 184 -18.91 14.36 3.81
CA LEU A 184 -18.10 13.24 3.35
C LEU A 184 -18.58 11.92 3.97
N HIS A 185 -18.72 10.88 3.14
CA HIS A 185 -19.07 9.53 3.59
C HIS A 185 -18.23 8.51 2.82
N PHE A 186 -17.34 7.86 3.56
CA PHE A 186 -16.52 6.74 3.09
C PHE A 186 -15.89 6.03 4.32
N PRO A 187 -15.54 4.74 4.20
CA PRO A 187 -14.98 3.96 5.29
C PRO A 187 -13.61 4.49 5.73
N GLY A 188 -13.17 4.11 6.93
CA GLY A 188 -11.83 4.44 7.41
C GLY A 188 -11.37 3.55 8.55
N LEU A 189 -10.19 3.84 9.10
CA LEU A 189 -9.65 3.18 10.27
C LEU A 189 -10.22 3.83 11.54
N HIS A 190 -10.75 3.02 12.46
CA HIS A 190 -11.16 3.52 13.77
C HIS A 190 -9.94 3.94 14.60
N PRO A 191 -10.01 5.03 15.40
CA PRO A 191 -8.88 5.49 16.23
C PRO A 191 -8.36 4.43 17.22
N ASP A 192 -9.23 3.59 17.77
CA ASP A 192 -8.81 2.48 18.65
C ASP A 192 -8.04 1.39 17.89
N ALA A 193 -8.33 1.18 16.60
CA ALA A 193 -7.58 0.26 15.76
C ALA A 193 -6.19 0.83 15.42
N ALA A 194 -6.11 2.13 15.13
CA ALA A 194 -4.84 2.83 14.98
C ALA A 194 -3.98 2.72 16.25
N ARG A 195 -4.60 2.90 17.43
CA ARG A 195 -3.93 2.75 18.72
C ARG A 195 -3.45 1.31 18.96
N TRP A 196 -4.31 0.34 18.65
CA TRP A 196 -3.94 -1.07 18.76
C TRP A 196 -2.74 -1.41 17.88
N LEU A 197 -2.69 -0.90 16.64
CA LEU A 197 -1.56 -1.11 15.73
C LEU A 197 -0.25 -0.58 16.31
N VAL A 198 -0.22 0.65 16.83
CA VAL A 198 1.02 1.21 17.40
C VAL A 198 1.45 0.52 18.69
N GLU A 199 0.51 0.02 19.49
CA GLU A 199 0.81 -0.64 20.77
C GLU A 199 1.25 -2.10 20.58
N ASN A 200 0.71 -2.79 19.58
CA ASN A 200 0.86 -4.23 19.44
C ASN A 200 1.69 -4.65 18.24
N ARG A 201 1.84 -3.80 17.21
CA ARG A 201 2.54 -4.13 15.96
C ARG A 201 3.58 -3.07 15.59
N ARG A 202 4.42 -3.41 14.62
CA ARG A 202 5.44 -2.52 14.06
C ARG A 202 5.34 -2.50 12.55
N ILE A 203 4.21 -2.00 12.05
CA ILE A 203 4.03 -1.79 10.61
C ILE A 203 4.88 -0.61 10.15
N ASP A 204 5.32 -0.65 8.90
CA ASP A 204 6.11 0.41 8.29
C ASP A 204 5.24 1.50 7.64
N ALA A 205 4.05 1.13 7.15
CA ALA A 205 3.07 2.04 6.58
C ALA A 205 1.66 1.43 6.61
N LEU A 206 0.64 2.28 6.46
CA LEU A 206 -0.76 1.88 6.31
C LEU A 206 -1.34 2.39 4.98
N GLY A 207 -1.86 1.52 4.14
CA GLY A 207 -2.57 1.90 2.91
C GLY A 207 -4.06 1.64 3.00
N ILE A 208 -4.88 2.46 2.33
CA ILE A 208 -6.34 2.28 2.22
C ILE A 208 -6.84 2.70 0.82
N ASP A 209 -7.95 2.11 0.36
CA ASP A 209 -8.58 2.41 -0.93
C ASP A 209 -9.62 3.55 -0.88
N THR A 210 -9.60 4.36 0.18
CA THR A 210 -10.47 5.52 0.42
C THR A 210 -9.68 6.84 0.34
N PRO A 211 -10.37 8.01 0.24
CA PRO A 211 -9.71 9.30 0.18
C PRO A 211 -9.19 9.83 1.52
N SER A 212 -9.34 9.06 2.59
CA SER A 212 -8.67 9.31 3.87
C SER A 212 -8.53 8.01 4.67
N ILE A 213 -7.47 7.85 5.50
CA ILE A 213 -7.40 6.77 6.49
C ILE A 213 -8.36 6.97 7.66
N ASP A 214 -8.86 8.18 7.88
CA ASP A 214 -10.00 8.42 8.76
C ASP A 214 -11.31 8.29 7.95
N TYR A 215 -12.41 7.88 8.57
CA TYR A 215 -13.70 7.81 7.87
C TYR A 215 -14.25 9.21 7.53
N GLY A 216 -15.14 9.30 6.55
CA GLY A 216 -15.59 10.56 5.96
C GLY A 216 -16.12 11.61 6.95
N GLN A 217 -16.84 11.17 8.00
CA GLN A 217 -17.39 12.08 9.01
C GLN A 217 -16.40 12.44 10.14
N SER A 218 -15.13 12.02 10.05
CA SER A 218 -14.11 12.37 11.05
C SER A 218 -13.85 13.87 11.06
N THR A 219 -13.92 14.47 12.26
CA THR A 219 -13.62 15.89 12.47
C THR A 219 -12.29 16.12 13.19
N LEU A 220 -11.73 15.05 13.78
CA LEU A 220 -10.55 15.09 14.63
C LEU A 220 -9.34 14.38 14.02
N TYR A 221 -9.56 13.61 12.93
CA TYR A 221 -8.52 12.89 12.19
C TYR A 221 -7.60 12.08 13.13
N GLU A 222 -8.21 11.34 14.07
CA GLU A 222 -7.47 10.74 15.17
C GLU A 222 -6.60 9.58 14.70
N SER A 223 -7.01 8.85 13.66
CA SER A 223 -6.19 7.78 13.09
C SER A 223 -4.90 8.34 12.48
N HIS A 224 -4.97 9.45 11.72
CA HIS A 224 -3.77 10.19 11.28
C HIS A 224 -2.88 10.57 12.47
N ARG A 225 -3.45 11.25 13.46
CA ARG A 225 -2.70 11.79 14.60
C ARG A 225 -1.98 10.69 15.38
N ILE A 226 -2.63 9.53 15.57
CA ILE A 226 -2.07 8.39 16.28
C ILE A 226 -0.91 7.77 15.49
N LEU A 227 -1.12 7.43 14.21
CA LEU A 227 -0.09 6.78 13.40
C LEU A 227 1.10 7.71 13.14
N TYR A 228 0.83 8.98 12.83
CA TYR A 228 1.87 9.92 12.42
C TYR A 228 2.72 10.36 13.60
N ALA A 229 2.17 10.36 14.82
CA ALA A 229 2.94 10.52 16.04
C ALA A 229 4.03 9.45 16.21
N GLU A 230 3.89 8.27 15.59
CA GLU A 230 4.87 7.18 15.63
C GLU A 230 5.70 7.05 14.33
N ASN A 231 5.67 8.08 13.46
CA ASN A 231 6.31 8.07 12.14
C ASN A 231 5.84 6.93 11.21
N ILE A 232 4.58 6.51 11.32
CA ILE A 232 3.97 5.54 10.40
C ILE A 232 3.25 6.33 9.30
N PRO A 233 3.80 6.46 8.08
CA PRO A 233 3.13 7.12 6.96
C PRO A 233 1.90 6.34 6.49
N ALA A 234 1.05 7.02 5.71
CA ALA A 234 -0.09 6.38 5.06
C ALA A 234 -0.08 6.51 3.53
N PHE A 235 -0.81 5.60 2.87
CA PHE A 235 -1.11 5.63 1.45
C PHE A 235 -2.62 5.68 1.26
N GLU A 236 -3.11 6.70 0.56
CA GLU A 236 -4.54 6.88 0.35
C GLU A 236 -4.90 6.75 -1.12
N ASN A 237 -6.17 6.44 -1.40
CA ASN A 237 -6.68 6.09 -2.72
C ASN A 237 -5.83 4.99 -3.39
N VAL A 238 -5.46 3.94 -2.64
CA VAL A 238 -4.73 2.80 -3.20
C VAL A 238 -5.66 2.00 -4.11
N ALA A 239 -5.30 1.85 -5.37
CA ALA A 239 -6.11 1.17 -6.36
C ALA A 239 -5.92 -0.36 -6.30
N ALA A 240 -6.89 -1.08 -6.86
CA ALA A 240 -6.75 -2.49 -7.24
C ALA A 240 -6.35 -3.46 -6.10
N LEU A 241 -6.71 -3.14 -4.85
CA LEU A 241 -6.43 -3.99 -3.69
C LEU A 241 -7.09 -5.38 -3.78
N GLU A 242 -8.16 -5.53 -4.56
CA GLU A 242 -8.80 -6.83 -4.85
C GLU A 242 -7.90 -7.80 -5.62
N ARG A 243 -6.80 -7.31 -6.20
CA ARG A 243 -5.81 -8.12 -6.92
C ARG A 243 -4.64 -8.57 -6.04
N MET A 244 -4.60 -8.12 -4.78
CA MET A 244 -3.55 -8.47 -3.82
C MET A 244 -4.03 -9.61 -2.90
N PRO A 245 -3.21 -10.64 -2.64
CA PRO A 245 -3.55 -11.67 -1.68
C PRO A 245 -3.45 -11.14 -0.24
N ALA A 246 -4.11 -11.82 0.70
CA ALA A 246 -4.04 -11.47 2.13
C ALA A 246 -2.58 -11.46 2.65
N THR A 247 -1.77 -12.42 2.23
CA THR A 247 -0.35 -12.55 2.62
C THR A 247 0.50 -13.00 1.44
N GLY A 248 1.83 -12.94 1.59
CA GLY A 248 2.78 -13.44 0.59
C GLY A 248 3.06 -12.49 -0.59
N ALA A 249 2.55 -11.26 -0.52
CA ALA A 249 2.87 -10.20 -1.47
C ALA A 249 3.86 -9.18 -0.89
N TYR A 250 4.44 -8.38 -1.77
CA TYR A 250 5.28 -7.24 -1.43
C TYR A 250 4.72 -5.97 -2.07
N VAL A 251 5.10 -4.81 -1.56
CA VAL A 251 4.82 -3.51 -2.17
C VAL A 251 6.08 -2.70 -2.37
N VAL A 252 6.04 -1.86 -3.40
CA VAL A 252 6.99 -0.78 -3.66
C VAL A 252 6.17 0.50 -3.81
N ALA A 253 6.22 1.37 -2.80
CA ALA A 253 5.41 2.58 -2.70
C ALA A 253 6.30 3.83 -2.75
N LEU A 254 6.61 4.32 -3.95
CA LEU A 254 7.61 5.38 -4.14
C LEU A 254 6.94 6.70 -4.52
N PRO A 255 6.81 7.66 -3.58
CA PRO A 255 6.24 8.97 -3.87
C PRO A 255 7.27 9.91 -4.49
N MET A 256 6.77 11.02 -5.04
CA MET A 256 7.63 12.14 -5.37
C MET A 256 8.40 12.59 -4.12
N LYS A 257 9.73 12.71 -4.25
CA LYS A 257 10.61 13.11 -3.15
C LYS A 257 10.60 14.63 -2.94
N ILE A 258 9.49 15.17 -2.47
CA ILE A 258 9.29 16.60 -2.20
C ILE A 258 10.06 16.98 -0.93
N ALA A 259 11.04 17.88 -1.06
CA ALA A 259 11.83 18.36 0.06
C ALA A 259 10.95 19.12 1.07
N GLY A 260 10.85 18.60 2.30
CA GLY A 260 9.99 19.18 3.33
C GLY A 260 8.49 18.97 3.12
N GLY A 261 8.07 18.12 2.17
CA GLY A 261 6.66 17.92 1.83
C GLY A 261 5.86 17.22 2.94
N SER A 262 4.58 17.54 3.07
CA SER A 262 3.64 16.84 3.95
C SER A 262 3.02 15.59 3.33
N GLY A 263 3.15 15.44 2.01
CA GLY A 263 2.78 14.25 1.28
C GLY A 263 3.35 14.29 -0.13
N GLY A 264 2.72 13.56 -1.04
CA GLY A 264 3.01 13.72 -2.46
C GLY A 264 2.42 12.59 -3.33
N PRO A 265 2.33 12.83 -4.65
CA PRO A 265 1.85 11.83 -5.58
C PRO A 265 2.71 10.56 -5.48
N LEU A 266 2.02 9.42 -5.39
CA LEU A 266 2.57 8.10 -5.15
C LEU A 266 2.37 7.18 -6.35
N ARG A 267 3.46 6.54 -6.80
CA ARG A 267 3.35 5.32 -7.59
C ARG A 267 3.61 4.12 -6.67
N ILE A 268 2.54 3.42 -6.35
CA ILE A 268 2.56 2.18 -5.58
C ILE A 268 2.24 0.99 -6.50
N VAL A 269 3.05 -0.05 -6.38
CA VAL A 269 2.87 -1.32 -7.06
C VAL A 269 2.98 -2.47 -6.08
N GLY A 270 2.17 -3.50 -6.29
CA GLY A 270 2.24 -4.77 -5.58
C GLY A 270 2.98 -5.82 -6.39
N VAL A 271 3.63 -6.75 -5.71
CA VAL A 271 4.28 -7.92 -6.31
C VAL A 271 3.72 -9.17 -5.66
N VAL A 272 2.99 -9.94 -6.45
CA VAL A 272 2.42 -11.23 -6.04
C VAL A 272 3.34 -12.33 -6.54
N ILE A 273 3.94 -13.09 -5.62
CA ILE A 273 4.84 -14.18 -5.98
C ILE A 273 3.99 -15.39 -6.39
N ASP A 274 4.27 -15.96 -7.55
CA ASP A 274 3.62 -17.19 -7.99
C ASP A 274 4.16 -18.36 -7.15
N GLY A 275 3.26 -19.19 -6.62
CA GLY A 275 3.60 -20.34 -5.76
C GLY A 275 4.17 -21.55 -6.51
#